data_AF-A0A3P7ED94-F1
#
_entry.id   AF-A0A3P7ED94-F1
#
_cell.length_a   1.000
_cell.length_b   1.000
_cell.length_c   1.000
_cell.angle_alpha   90.00
_cell.angle_beta   90.00
_cell.angle_gamma   90.00
#
_symmetry.space_group_name_H-M   'P 1'
#
loop_
_entity.id
_entity.type
_entity.pdbx_description
1 polymer ?
#
loop_
_entity_poly.entity_id
_entity_poly.type
_entity_poly.pdbx_seq_one_letter_code
_entity_poly.pdbx_strand_id
1 'polypeptide(L)' 'MLLFILVTTGLWTSLQAALTEFSGFHCMMRHSMRMNRIVHGKPQETSPPFEFHFMDAKGYETRYYEPGKIYTSK' A
#
# COMPACT_ATOMS: atom_id res chain seq x y z
N MET A 1 25.70 -32.77 -5.04
CA MET A 1 25.97 -31.31 -4.95
C MET A 1 24.90 -30.46 -5.62
N LEU A 2 24.56 -30.70 -6.90
CA LEU A 2 23.57 -29.88 -7.62
C LEU A 2 22.19 -29.83 -6.93
N LEU A 3 21.70 -30.99 -6.45
CA LEU A 3 20.43 -31.08 -5.74
C LEU A 3 20.41 -30.22 -4.47
N PHE A 4 21.51 -30.22 -3.72
CA PHE A 4 21.63 -29.43 -2.50
C PHE A 4 21.57 -27.94 -2.81
N ILE A 5 22.24 -27.49 -3.87
CA ILE A 5 22.21 -26.09 -4.33
C ILE A 5 20.80 -25.68 -4.77
N LEU A 6 20.09 -26.55 -5.51
CA LEU A 6 18.70 -26.28 -5.93
C LEU A 6 17.75 -26.16 -4.73
N VAL A 7 17.90 -27.03 -3.74
CA VAL A 7 17.06 -26.99 -2.53
C VAL A 7 17.33 -25.72 -1.72
N THR A 8 18.59 -25.36 -1.50
CA THR A 8 18.92 -24.17 -0.69
C THR A 8 18.52 -22.87 -1.39
N THR A 9 18.70 -22.77 -2.71
CA THR A 9 18.26 -21.60 -3.49
C THR A 9 16.73 -21.48 -3.55
N GLY A 10 16.01 -22.59 -3.72
CA GLY A 10 14.55 -22.63 -3.65
C GLY A 10 14.02 -22.22 -2.26
N LEU A 11 14.65 -22.70 -1.19
CA LEU A 11 14.27 -22.34 0.18
C LEU A 11 14.56 -20.85 0.48
N TRP A 12 15.70 -20.34 0.00
CA TRP A 12 16.08 -18.94 0.19
C TRP A 12 15.13 -17.97 -0.52
N THR A 13 14.76 -18.29 -1.76
CA THR A 13 13.83 -17.48 -2.54
C THR A 13 12.42 -17.46 -1.94
N SER A 14 11.95 -18.59 -1.43
CA SER A 14 10.65 -18.66 -0.73
C SER A 14 10.66 -17.91 0.60
N LEU A 15 11.74 -17.97 1.38
CA LEU A 15 11.92 -17.15 2.60
C LEU A 15 11.92 -15.65 2.30
N GLN A 16 12.63 -15.21 1.26
CA GLN A 16 12.63 -13.81 0.83
C GLN A 16 11.23 -13.33 0.41
N ALA A 17 10.49 -14.15 -0.34
CA ALA A 17 9.11 -13.87 -0.73
C ALA A 17 8.18 -13.75 0.49
N ALA A 18 8.28 -14.67 1.45
CA ALA A 18 7.49 -14.61 2.68
C ALA A 18 7.82 -13.38 3.54
N LEU A 19 9.11 -13.07 3.73
CA LEU A 19 9.52 -11.90 4.51
C LEU A 19 9.11 -10.58 3.85
N THR A 20 9.16 -10.51 2.52
CA THR A 20 8.65 -9.35 1.81
C THR A 20 7.14 -9.20 2.05
N GLU A 21 6.35 -10.28 2.00
CA GLU A 21 4.90 -10.27 2.29
C GLU A 21 4.59 -9.82 3.73
N PHE A 22 5.28 -10.37 4.72
CA PHE A 22 5.02 -10.08 6.13
C PHE A 22 5.51 -8.72 6.59
N SER A 23 6.51 -8.11 5.92
CA SER A 23 7.07 -6.84 6.37
C SER A 23 6.07 -5.66 6.31
N GLY A 24 4.91 -5.81 5.66
CA GLY A 24 3.82 -4.80 5.59
C GLY A 24 4.16 -3.47 4.91
N PHE A 25 5.44 -3.12 4.85
CA PHE A 25 5.97 -1.86 4.35
C PHE A 25 6.57 -1.97 2.94
N HIS A 26 6.99 -3.16 2.51
CA HIS A 26 7.66 -3.36 1.22
C HIS A 26 6.91 -4.26 0.23
N CYS A 27 5.97 -5.09 0.67
CA CYS A 27 5.19 -5.85 -0.28
C CYS A 27 4.16 -4.98 -0.99
N MET A 28 4.28 -4.91 -2.32
CA MET A 28 3.10 -4.78 -3.15
C MET A 28 2.27 -6.04 -2.96
N MET A 29 1.45 -6.11 -1.91
CA MET A 29 0.33 -7.03 -1.97
C MET A 29 -0.45 -6.67 -3.24
N ARG A 30 -0.95 -7.67 -3.97
CA ARG A 30 -1.84 -7.44 -5.12
C ARG A 30 -3.07 -6.62 -4.72
N HIS A 31 -3.43 -6.64 -3.43
CA HIS A 31 -4.46 -5.84 -2.79
C HIS A 31 -3.96 -4.55 -2.13
N SER A 32 -2.64 -4.33 -2.06
CA SER A 32 -2.13 -3.04 -1.64
C SER A 32 -2.51 -2.03 -2.72
N MET A 33 -3.29 -1.02 -2.35
CA MET A 33 -3.54 0.14 -3.21
C MET A 33 -2.27 1.00 -3.40
N ARG A 34 -1.09 0.47 -3.06
CA ARG A 34 0.19 1.14 -3.31
C ARG A 34 0.47 1.10 -4.80
N MET A 35 0.56 2.29 -5.37
CA MET A 35 0.95 2.49 -6.76
C MET A 35 2.33 1.87 -7.04
N ASN A 36 2.48 1.30 -8.25
CA ASN A 36 3.72 0.66 -8.65
C ASN A 36 4.87 1.68 -8.72
N ARG A 37 5.87 1.58 -7.83
CA ARG A 37 6.99 2.55 -7.77
C ARG A 37 7.86 2.61 -9.04
N ILE A 38 7.89 1.55 -9.84
CA ILE A 38 8.59 1.56 -11.13
C ILE A 38 7.88 2.52 -12.10
N VAL A 39 6.55 2.56 -12.05
CA VAL A 39 5.71 3.39 -12.95
C VAL A 39 5.52 4.80 -12.37
N HIS A 40 5.31 4.91 -11.06
CA HIS A 40 4.91 6.15 -10.38
C HIS A 40 6.07 6.88 -9.69
N GLY A 41 7.27 6.31 -9.72
CA GLY A 41 8.45 6.90 -9.10
C GLY A 41 8.51 6.75 -7.57
N LYS A 42 9.37 7.56 -6.95
CA LYS A 42 9.56 7.58 -5.50
C LYS A 42 8.44 8.38 -4.83
N PRO A 43 8.05 8.03 -3.60
CA PRO A 43 7.09 8.83 -2.83
C PRO A 43 7.56 10.27 -2.71
N GLN A 44 6.63 11.23 -2.78
CA GLN A 44 6.93 12.61 -2.45
C GLN A 44 7.21 12.71 -0.94
N GLU A 45 8.30 13.36 -0.56
CA GLU A 45 8.71 13.50 0.85
C GLU A 45 8.21 14.80 1.48
N THR A 46 7.79 15.75 0.65
CA THR A 46 7.24 17.04 1.08
C THR A 46 5.73 16.94 1.26
N SER A 47 5.16 17.87 2.03
CA SER A 47 3.71 18.03 2.13
C SER A 47 3.08 18.21 0.75
N PRO A 48 1.94 17.59 0.46
CA PRO A 48 1.26 17.77 -0.82
C PRO A 48 0.77 19.23 -0.95
N PRO A 49 0.72 19.78 -2.18
CA PRO A 49 0.27 21.15 -2.42
C PRO A 49 -1.27 21.27 -2.42
N PHE A 50 -1.98 20.31 -1.83
CA PHE A 50 -3.43 20.24 -1.75
C PHE A 50 -3.87 19.62 -0.42
N GLU A 51 -5.07 19.98 0.02
CA GLU A 51 -5.75 19.40 1.17
C GLU A 51 -7.03 18.71 0.70
N PHE A 52 -7.41 17.63 1.39
CA PHE A 52 -8.68 16.96 1.14
C PHE A 52 -9.69 17.41 2.19
N HIS A 53 -10.82 17.93 1.73
CA HIS A 53 -11.95 18.22 2.61
C HIS A 53 -13.08 17.23 2.32
N PHE A 54 -13.59 16.60 3.39
CA PHE A 54 -14.73 15.70 3.31
C PHE A 54 -15.94 16.38 3.92
N MET A 55 -17.00 16.51 3.13
CA MET A 55 -18.25 17.14 3.53
C MET A 55 -19.30 16.05 3.78
N ASP A 56 -20.05 16.16 4.87
CA ASP A 56 -21.20 15.31 5.14
C ASP A 56 -22.38 15.60 4.20
N ALA A 57 -23.46 14.83 4.33
CA ALA A 57 -24.66 15.01 3.52
C ALA A 57 -25.37 16.37 3.74
N LYS A 58 -25.01 17.12 4.78
CA LYS A 58 -25.52 18.46 5.09
C LYS A 58 -24.57 19.57 4.62
N GLY A 59 -23.43 19.21 4.02
CA GLY A 59 -22.43 20.15 3.53
C GLY A 59 -21.48 20.68 4.62
N TYR A 60 -21.39 20.03 5.77
CA TYR A 60 -20.42 20.37 6.81
C TYR A 60 -19.16 19.53 6.68
N GLU A 61 -18.00 20.16 6.87
CA GLU A 61 -16.74 19.44 6.90
C GLU A 61 -16.69 18.48 8.10
N THR A 62 -16.27 17.24 7.85
CA THR A 62 -16.13 16.19 8.85
C THR A 62 -14.79 15.49 8.72
N ARG A 63 -14.24 15.06 9.86
CA ARG A 63 -13.01 14.27 9.94
C ARG A 63 -13.26 12.78 10.13
N TYR A 64 -14.51 12.38 10.33
CA TYR A 64 -14.91 11.01 10.63
C TYR A 64 -15.98 10.55 9.65
N TYR A 65 -15.88 9.27 9.26
CA TYR A 65 -16.88 8.59 8.45
C TYR A 65 -17.69 7.61 9.28
N GLU A 66 -18.97 7.50 8.97
CA GLU A 66 -19.86 6.47 9.48
C GLU A 66 -20.24 5.52 8.35
N PRO A 67 -20.24 4.19 8.59
CA PRO A 67 -20.67 3.22 7.59
C PRO A 67 -22.07 3.52 7.03
N GLY A 68 -22.20 3.48 5.71
CA GLY A 68 -23.49 3.71 5.02
C GLY A 68 -23.88 5.18 4.82
N LYS A 69 -23.06 6.15 5.25
CA LYS A 69 -23.26 7.56 4.94
C LYS A 69 -22.55 7.97 3.66
N ILE A 70 -23.12 8.96 2.95
CA ILE A 70 -22.54 9.55 1.74
C ILE A 70 -21.78 10.80 2.13
N TYR A 71 -20.56 10.94 1.60
CA TYR A 71 -19.68 12.09 1.79
C TYR A 71 -19.24 12.65 0.43
N THR A 72 -19.02 13.96 0.37
CA THR A 72 -18.46 14.63 -0.82
C THR A 72 -17.02 15.00 -0.55
N SER A 73 -16.08 14.58 -1.40
CA SER A 73 -14.68 15.03 -1.36
C SER A 73 -14.51 16.29 -2.21
N LYS A 74 -13.84 17.31 -1.68
CA LYS A 74 -13.45 18.53 -2.39
C LYS A 74 -11.96 18.81 -2.25
#